data_AF-A0A6F9BBJ4-F1
#
_entry.id   AF-A0A6F9BBJ4-F1
#
_cell.length_a   1.000
_cell.length_b   1.000
_cell.length_c   1.000
_cell.angle_alpha   90.00
_cell.angle_beta   90.00
_cell.angle_gamma   90.00
#
_symmetry.space_group_name_H-M   'P 1'
#
loop_
_entity.id
_entity.type
_entity.pdbx_description
1 polymer ?
#
loop_
_entity_poly.entity_id
_entity_poly.type
_entity_poly.pdbx_seq_one_letter_code
_entity_poly.pdbx_strand_id
1 'polypeptide(L)'
;MTSCLLDCFEFTDRHTAENLAVELLRVAKEWQVEDKVVCCVSDNAANITKAIKVLKWTHHPCLAHTLNLVVRDALKVIKTTVDKVKAVVEFFHKSTVAAQKLKSTQRQMGIPELRPKQECATRWNSTFDMLKRMLEIKDAIISTLALINASIEPLSQEEWELVKEVCAVLEVRSYLEEPLIQRAEDPLSWWQAKASVFPLLVKVMEGRLCIVATSVPSERIFSKTGQILTERRNRIRPISPSKLRHLIFLNANLP
;
A
#
# COMPACT_ATOMS: atom_id res chain seq x y z
N MET A 1 -8.31 -21.80 7.48
CA MET A 1 -8.89 -21.21 6.24
C MET A 1 -7.92 -21.52 5.12
N THR A 2 -8.36 -22.24 4.09
CA THR A 2 -7.48 -22.70 2.99
C THR A 2 -7.76 -21.85 1.76
N SER A 3 -6.72 -21.31 1.13
CA SER A 3 -6.83 -20.56 -0.13
C SER A 3 -6.23 -21.40 -1.24
N CYS A 4 -6.96 -21.55 -2.35
CA CYS A 4 -6.51 -22.28 -3.51
C CYS A 4 -6.63 -21.40 -4.77
N LEU A 5 -5.60 -21.38 -5.59
CA LEU A 5 -5.65 -20.77 -6.92
C LEU A 5 -6.40 -21.72 -7.86
N LEU A 6 -7.50 -21.28 -8.47
CA LEU A 6 -8.25 -22.08 -9.44
C LEU A 6 -7.73 -21.92 -10.87
N ASP A 7 -7.34 -20.70 -11.24
CA ASP A 7 -6.82 -20.43 -12.57
C ASP A 7 -5.94 -19.17 -12.63
N CYS A 8 -4.99 -19.16 -13.57
CA CYS A 8 -4.18 -18.01 -13.97
C CYS A 8 -3.73 -18.20 -15.42
N PHE A 9 -4.17 -17.31 -16.31
CA PHE A 9 -3.93 -17.42 -17.75
C PHE A 9 -3.73 -16.05 -18.38
N GLU A 10 -3.11 -16.03 -19.56
CA GLU A 10 -3.00 -14.84 -20.38
C GLU A 10 -4.33 -14.61 -21.10
N PHE A 11 -4.87 -13.41 -20.97
CA PHE A 11 -6.12 -13.02 -21.62
C PHE A 11 -5.80 -12.16 -22.85
N THR A 12 -5.91 -12.77 -24.03
CA THR A 12 -5.52 -12.17 -25.30
C THR A 12 -6.64 -11.35 -25.97
N ASP A 13 -7.88 -11.54 -25.51
CA ASP A 13 -9.04 -10.82 -26.04
C ASP A 13 -9.20 -9.43 -25.44
N ARG A 14 -10.12 -8.65 -26.01
CA ARG A 14 -10.53 -7.38 -25.41
C ARG A 14 -11.10 -7.64 -24.02
N HIS A 15 -10.58 -6.92 -23.03
CA HIS A 15 -11.03 -6.94 -21.62
C HIS A 15 -12.43 -6.33 -21.42
N THR A 16 -13.42 -6.67 -22.24
CA THR A 16 -14.81 -6.24 -22.07
C THR A 16 -15.47 -7.02 -20.92
N ALA A 17 -16.59 -6.51 -20.41
CA ALA A 17 -17.31 -7.15 -19.33
C ALA A 17 -17.82 -8.55 -19.72
N GLU A 18 -18.27 -8.70 -20.97
CA GLU A 18 -18.84 -9.93 -21.51
C GLU A 18 -17.77 -11.02 -21.63
N ASN A 19 -16.60 -10.67 -22.17
CA ASN A 19 -15.53 -11.64 -22.34
C ASN A 19 -14.95 -12.08 -20.98
N LEU A 20 -14.82 -11.15 -20.02
CA LEU A 20 -14.42 -11.48 -18.66
C LEU A 20 -15.44 -12.38 -17.95
N ALA A 21 -16.74 -12.15 -18.16
CA ALA A 21 -17.80 -12.99 -17.59
C ALA A 21 -17.74 -14.42 -18.15
N VAL A 22 -17.50 -14.58 -19.46
CA VAL A 22 -17.31 -15.89 -20.09
C VAL A 22 -16.17 -16.65 -19.45
N GLU A 23 -15.02 -16.01 -19.25
CA GLU A 23 -13.86 -16.67 -18.64
C GLU A 23 -14.06 -17.01 -17.17
N LEU A 24 -14.62 -16.09 -16.38
CA LEU A 24 -14.96 -16.36 -14.98
C LEU A 24 -15.90 -17.56 -14.85
N LEU A 25 -16.92 -17.64 -15.71
CA LEU A 25 -17.86 -18.76 -15.73
C LEU A 25 -17.20 -20.05 -16.21
N ARG A 26 -16.30 -19.99 -17.20
CA ARG A 26 -15.51 -21.14 -17.65
C ARG A 26 -14.75 -21.76 -16.47
N VAL A 27 -14.01 -20.93 -15.72
CA VAL A 27 -13.25 -21.40 -14.55
C VAL A 27 -14.17 -22.00 -13.50
N ALA A 28 -15.29 -21.35 -13.18
CA ALA A 28 -16.23 -21.86 -12.20
C ALA A 28 -16.85 -23.21 -12.63
N LYS A 29 -17.11 -23.41 -13.92
CA LYS A 29 -17.61 -24.66 -14.49
C LYS A 29 -16.60 -25.80 -14.48
N GLU A 30 -15.37 -25.51 -14.87
CA GLU A 30 -14.28 -26.50 -14.85
C GLU A 30 -14.09 -27.10 -13.45
N TRP A 31 -14.27 -26.28 -12.41
CA TRP A 31 -14.16 -26.68 -11.01
C TRP A 31 -15.48 -27.11 -10.36
N GLN A 32 -16.61 -27.05 -11.08
CA GLN A 32 -17.95 -27.40 -10.57
C GLN A 32 -18.34 -26.59 -9.32
N VAL A 33 -18.06 -25.29 -9.38
CA VAL A 33 -18.33 -24.31 -8.31
C VAL A 33 -19.21 -23.15 -8.75
N GLU A 34 -19.78 -23.17 -9.96
CA GLU A 34 -20.62 -22.08 -10.48
C GLU A 34 -21.77 -21.68 -9.55
N ASP A 35 -22.46 -22.66 -8.96
CA ASP A 35 -23.56 -22.44 -8.02
C ASP A 35 -23.10 -22.26 -6.57
N LYS A 36 -21.79 -22.31 -6.33
CA LYS A 36 -21.16 -22.19 -5.01
C LYS A 36 -20.46 -20.84 -4.82
N VAL A 37 -20.49 -19.97 -5.82
CA VAL A 37 -19.88 -18.63 -5.72
C VAL A 37 -20.75 -17.74 -4.84
N VAL A 38 -20.31 -17.56 -3.59
CA VAL A 38 -21.00 -16.70 -2.62
C VAL A 38 -20.68 -15.22 -2.84
N CYS A 39 -19.42 -14.92 -3.19
CA CYS A 39 -18.92 -13.56 -3.35
C CYS A 39 -17.66 -13.52 -4.24
N CYS A 40 -17.52 -12.44 -5.00
CA CYS A 40 -16.32 -12.10 -5.76
C CYS A 40 -15.70 -10.81 -5.23
N VAL A 41 -14.39 -10.81 -5.01
CA VAL A 41 -13.61 -9.62 -4.65
C VAL A 41 -12.73 -9.21 -5.83
N SER A 42 -12.77 -7.95 -6.26
CA SER A 42 -11.94 -7.44 -7.35
C SER A 42 -11.46 -6.00 -7.11
N ASP A 43 -10.53 -5.53 -7.94
CA ASP A 43 -9.89 -4.20 -7.88
C ASP A 43 -10.80 -3.01 -8.30
N ASN A 44 -12.11 -3.23 -8.41
CA ASN A 44 -13.11 -2.26 -8.84
C ASN A 44 -12.98 -1.76 -10.28
N ALA A 45 -12.13 -2.35 -11.13
CA ALA A 45 -12.07 -1.94 -12.53
C ALA A 45 -13.46 -2.09 -13.19
N ALA A 46 -13.82 -1.14 -14.06
CA ALA A 46 -15.19 -1.02 -14.58
C ALA A 46 -15.66 -2.29 -15.31
N ASN A 47 -14.75 -2.96 -16.03
CA ASN A 47 -15.09 -4.13 -16.84
C ASN A 47 -15.28 -5.38 -15.97
N ILE A 48 -14.42 -5.62 -14.96
CA ILE A 48 -14.57 -6.79 -14.08
C ILE A 48 -15.80 -6.65 -13.17
N THR A 49 -16.09 -5.44 -12.68
CA THR A 49 -17.31 -5.16 -11.90
C THR A 49 -18.57 -5.44 -12.71
N LYS A 50 -18.60 -5.03 -13.99
CA LYS A 50 -19.69 -5.34 -14.91
C LYS A 50 -19.78 -6.83 -15.22
N ALA A 51 -18.65 -7.51 -15.42
CA ALA A 51 -18.60 -8.96 -15.68
C ALA A 51 -19.23 -9.76 -14.53
N ILE A 52 -18.86 -9.46 -13.28
CA ILE A 52 -19.43 -10.10 -12.08
C ILE A 52 -20.94 -9.85 -12.01
N LYS A 53 -21.39 -8.63 -12.36
CA LYS A 53 -22.82 -8.29 -12.43
C LYS A 53 -23.57 -9.07 -13.52
N VAL A 54 -22.96 -9.28 -14.68
CA VAL A 54 -23.52 -10.12 -15.77
C VAL A 54 -23.73 -11.55 -15.28
N LEU A 55 -22.80 -12.08 -14.49
CA LEU A 55 -22.90 -13.42 -13.87
C LEU A 55 -23.87 -13.47 -12.68
N LYS A 56 -24.43 -12.34 -12.26
CA LYS A 56 -25.31 -12.21 -11.08
C LYS A 56 -24.65 -12.68 -9.79
N TRP A 57 -23.33 -12.61 -9.71
CA TRP A 57 -22.58 -12.91 -8.49
C TRP A 57 -22.51 -11.68 -7.59
N THR A 58 -22.43 -11.90 -6.27
CA THR A 58 -22.24 -10.82 -5.30
C THR A 58 -20.84 -10.23 -5.48
N HIS A 59 -20.75 -8.91 -5.64
CA HIS A 59 -19.47 -8.21 -5.74
C HIS A 59 -19.14 -7.48 -4.44
N HIS A 60 -17.94 -7.71 -3.93
CA HIS A 60 -17.33 -6.88 -2.91
C HIS A 60 -16.10 -6.17 -3.47
N PRO A 61 -16.00 -4.84 -3.30
CA PRO A 61 -14.83 -4.11 -3.74
C PRO A 61 -13.60 -4.54 -2.92
N CYS A 62 -12.43 -4.57 -3.56
CA CYS A 62 -11.18 -4.79 -2.84
C CYS A 62 -10.95 -3.65 -1.85
N LEU A 63 -10.95 -3.98 -0.55
CA LEU A 63 -10.74 -3.00 0.51
C LEU A 63 -9.43 -2.23 0.32
N ALA A 64 -8.36 -2.92 -0.09
CA ALA A 64 -7.06 -2.29 -0.34
C ALA A 64 -7.12 -1.24 -1.45
N HIS A 65 -7.82 -1.54 -2.55
CA HIS A 65 -7.99 -0.60 -3.64
C HIS A 65 -8.86 0.60 -3.23
N THR A 66 -9.98 0.36 -2.56
CA THR A 66 -10.85 1.42 -2.03
C THR A 66 -10.10 2.33 -1.05
N LEU A 67 -9.30 1.76 -0.15
CA LEU A 67 -8.45 2.54 0.76
C LEU A 67 -7.43 3.38 -0.01
N ASN A 68 -6.75 2.82 -1.00
CA ASN A 68 -5.79 3.57 -1.82
C ASN A 68 -6.45 4.74 -2.56
N LEU A 69 -7.68 4.57 -3.09
CA LEU A 69 -8.43 5.67 -3.70
C LEU A 69 -8.74 6.77 -2.69
N VAL A 70 -9.27 6.41 -1.51
CA VAL A 70 -9.56 7.35 -0.42
C VAL A 70 -8.29 8.11 0.00
N VAL A 71 -7.16 7.41 0.16
CA VAL A 71 -5.88 8.01 0.51
C VAL A 71 -5.44 9.01 -0.56
N ARG A 72 -5.54 8.65 -1.85
CA ARG A 72 -5.15 9.52 -2.96
C ARG A 72 -5.99 10.78 -3.03
N ASP A 73 -7.29 10.68 -2.80
CA ASP A 73 -8.17 11.84 -2.81
C ASP A 73 -7.98 12.71 -1.55
N ALA A 74 -7.80 12.09 -0.38
CA ALA A 74 -7.44 12.81 0.85
C ALA A 74 -6.13 13.60 0.68
N LEU A 75 -5.09 12.99 0.07
CA LEU A 75 -3.82 13.65 -0.23
C LEU A 75 -3.98 14.89 -1.11
N LYS A 76 -4.96 14.93 -2.03
CA LYS A 76 -5.25 16.12 -2.85
C LYS A 76 -5.84 17.24 -2.02
N VAL A 77 -6.75 16.92 -1.09
CA VAL A 77 -7.43 17.91 -0.24
C VAL A 77 -6.42 18.60 0.69
N ILE A 78 -5.48 17.84 1.25
CA ILE A 78 -4.48 18.35 2.20
C ILE A 78 -3.23 18.92 1.52
N LYS A 79 -3.21 19.01 0.18
CA LYS A 79 -2.01 19.36 -0.59
C LYS A 79 -1.38 20.65 -0.08
N THR A 80 -2.20 21.65 0.28
CA THR A 80 -1.74 22.92 0.85
C THR A 80 -0.96 22.73 2.15
N THR A 81 -1.48 21.93 3.08
CA THR A 81 -0.80 21.59 4.34
C THR A 81 0.49 20.80 4.08
N VAL A 82 0.46 19.84 3.16
CA VAL A 82 1.64 19.06 2.77
C VAL A 82 2.71 19.96 2.13
N ASP A 83 2.34 20.93 1.32
CA ASP A 83 3.26 21.91 0.72
C ASP A 83 3.87 22.83 1.80
N LYS A 84 3.10 23.25 2.82
CA LYS A 84 3.64 23.97 3.99
C LYS A 84 4.66 23.12 4.77
N VAL A 85 4.37 21.84 5.00
CA VAL A 85 5.33 20.92 5.63
C VAL A 85 6.62 20.85 4.81
N LYS A 86 6.54 20.73 3.48
CA LYS A 86 7.72 20.74 2.60
C LYS A 86 8.53 22.00 2.75
N ALA A 87 7.89 23.17 2.81
CA ALA A 87 8.58 24.43 2.99
C ALA A 87 9.36 24.47 4.32
N VAL A 88 8.77 23.97 5.43
CA VAL A 88 9.46 23.88 6.72
C VAL A 88 10.63 22.90 6.67
N VAL A 89 10.43 21.73 6.07
CA VAL A 89 11.50 20.74 5.87
C VAL A 89 12.65 21.34 5.04
N GLU A 90 12.33 22.05 3.97
CA GLU A 90 13.28 22.69 3.06
C GLU A 90 14.06 23.81 3.76
N PHE A 91 13.40 24.61 4.60
CA PHE A 91 14.05 25.64 5.41
C PHE A 91 15.18 25.05 6.29
N PHE A 92 14.92 23.95 7.00
CA PHE A 92 15.94 23.26 7.80
C PHE A 92 16.99 22.52 6.96
N HIS A 93 16.72 22.24 5.68
CA HIS A 93 17.74 21.68 4.79
C HIS A 93 18.68 22.74 4.23
N LYS A 94 18.14 23.91 3.88
CA LYS A 94 18.88 25.03 3.27
C LYS A 94 19.70 25.83 4.28
N SER A 95 19.25 25.92 5.53
CA SER A 95 19.93 26.70 6.57
C SER A 95 20.68 25.81 7.55
N THR A 96 22.02 25.85 7.49
CA THR A 96 22.90 25.17 8.47
C THR A 96 22.70 25.71 9.88
N VAL A 97 22.45 27.02 10.01
CA VAL A 97 22.17 27.67 11.31
C VAL A 97 20.86 27.15 11.90
N ALA A 98 19.79 27.09 11.12
CA ALA A 98 18.51 26.57 11.59
C ALA A 98 18.60 25.08 11.94
N ALA A 99 19.31 24.28 11.13
CA ALA A 99 19.54 22.87 11.41
C ALA A 99 20.33 22.65 12.71
N GLN A 100 21.36 23.47 12.96
CA GLN A 100 22.15 23.39 14.19
C GLN A 100 21.32 23.82 15.40
N LYS A 101 20.48 24.85 15.25
CA LYS A 101 19.55 25.27 16.30
C LYS A 101 18.56 24.16 16.63
N LEU A 102 17.98 23.51 15.62
CA LEU A 102 17.08 22.37 15.81
C LEU A 102 17.73 21.25 16.63
N LYS A 103 18.97 20.87 16.29
CA LYS A 103 19.73 19.89 17.09
C LYS A 103 19.92 20.33 18.54
N SER A 104 20.25 21.60 18.76
CA SER A 104 20.41 22.13 20.12
C SER A 104 19.08 22.09 20.91
N THR A 105 17.96 22.42 20.26
CA THR A 105 16.63 22.33 20.86
C THR A 105 16.28 20.87 21.20
N GLN A 106 16.55 19.93 20.30
CA GLN A 106 16.34 18.50 20.54
C GLN A 106 17.13 17.99 21.75
N ARG A 107 18.40 18.38 21.88
CA ARG A 107 19.23 18.08 23.06
C ARG A 107 18.64 18.65 24.35
N GLN A 108 18.20 19.90 24.33
CA GLN A 108 17.60 20.56 25.49
C GLN A 108 16.28 19.90 25.92
N MET A 109 15.52 19.37 24.96
CA MET A 109 14.28 18.62 25.21
C MET A 109 14.52 17.15 25.56
N GLY A 110 15.77 16.67 25.56
CA GLY A 110 16.10 15.28 25.88
C GLY A 110 15.63 14.26 24.82
N ILE A 111 15.41 14.69 23.58
CA ILE A 111 14.98 13.81 22.47
C ILE A 111 16.12 13.56 21.48
N PRO A 112 16.07 12.47 20.68
CA PRO A 112 17.10 12.18 19.69
C PRO A 112 17.29 13.30 18.65
N GLU A 113 18.53 13.51 18.21
CA GLU A 113 18.87 14.45 17.15
C GLU A 113 18.42 13.93 15.78
N LEU A 114 17.19 14.25 15.41
CA LEU A 114 16.59 13.82 14.14
C LEU A 114 16.46 15.01 13.19
N ARG A 115 16.98 14.85 11.97
CA ARG A 115 16.75 15.82 10.89
C ARG A 115 15.37 15.58 10.26
N PRO A 116 14.67 16.63 9.79
CA PRO A 116 13.50 16.46 8.92
C PRO A 116 13.85 15.59 7.70
N LYS A 117 12.90 14.82 7.18
CA LYS A 117 13.10 14.01 5.95
C LYS A 117 12.50 14.75 4.76
N GLN A 118 13.27 14.91 3.68
CA GLN A 118 12.77 15.52 2.45
C GLN A 118 11.92 14.53 1.64
N GLU A 119 10.80 15.01 1.10
CA GLU A 119 10.00 14.22 0.16
C GLU A 119 10.77 13.96 -1.14
N CYS A 120 10.57 12.78 -1.71
CA CYS A 120 11.09 12.40 -3.02
C CYS A 120 9.91 11.90 -3.86
N ALA A 121 9.47 12.70 -4.84
CA ALA A 121 8.30 12.38 -5.66
C ALA A 121 8.37 11.00 -6.37
N THR A 122 9.58 10.49 -6.63
CA THR A 122 9.81 9.18 -7.25
C THR A 122 9.85 8.02 -6.25
N ARG A 123 9.85 8.29 -4.93
CA ARG A 123 9.76 7.29 -3.85
C ARG A 123 8.42 7.42 -3.15
N TRP A 124 7.54 6.46 -3.40
CA TRP A 124 6.12 6.51 -3.02
C TRP A 124 5.83 6.65 -1.51
N ASN A 125 6.73 6.18 -0.64
CA ASN A 125 6.65 6.29 0.82
C ASN A 125 7.18 7.61 1.39
N SER A 126 7.85 8.43 0.58
CA SER A 126 8.59 9.59 1.08
C SER A 126 7.70 10.65 1.73
N THR A 127 6.45 10.80 1.27
CA THR A 127 5.47 11.70 1.90
C THR A 127 5.13 11.20 3.30
N PHE A 128 4.84 9.91 3.48
CA PHE A 128 4.58 9.31 4.80
C PHE A 128 5.78 9.48 5.73
N ASP A 129 6.97 9.14 5.25
CA ASP A 129 8.22 9.28 5.98
C ASP A 129 8.48 10.71 6.45
N MET A 130 8.22 11.69 5.59
CA MET A 130 8.33 13.12 5.90
C MET A 130 7.33 13.53 6.99
N LEU A 131 6.04 13.23 6.80
CA LEU A 131 5.00 13.61 7.75
C LEU A 131 5.21 12.95 9.12
N LYS A 132 5.54 11.65 9.13
CA LYS A 132 5.87 10.91 10.35
C LYS A 132 7.05 11.54 11.09
N ARG A 133 8.14 11.86 10.37
CA ARG A 133 9.29 12.54 10.97
C ARG A 133 8.90 13.89 11.55
N MET A 134 8.10 14.69 10.84
CA MET A 134 7.68 16.00 11.32
C MET A 134 6.86 15.91 12.61
N LEU A 135 6.02 14.88 12.76
CA LEU A 135 5.29 14.61 14.00
C LEU A 135 6.23 14.17 15.14
N GLU A 136 7.21 13.31 14.88
CA GLU A 136 8.21 12.86 15.88
C GLU A 136 8.97 14.04 16.52
N ILE A 137 9.19 15.11 15.77
CA ILE A 137 9.95 16.29 16.22
C ILE A 137 9.10 17.57 16.29
N LYS A 138 7.75 17.45 16.35
CA LYS A 138 6.80 18.57 16.29
C LYS A 138 7.19 19.70 17.25
N ASP A 139 7.36 19.39 18.52
CA ASP A 139 7.61 20.40 19.55
C ASP A 139 8.97 21.08 19.35
N ALA A 140 10.01 20.29 19.00
CA ALA A 140 11.33 20.84 18.69
C ALA A 140 11.32 21.75 17.45
N ILE A 141 10.49 21.46 16.44
CA ILE A 141 10.31 22.32 15.27
C ILE A 141 9.63 23.62 15.68
N ILE A 142 8.50 23.56 16.38
CA ILE A 142 7.75 24.74 16.84
C ILE A 142 8.64 25.65 17.69
N SER A 143 9.30 25.09 18.71
CA SER A 143 10.21 25.84 19.58
C SER A 143 11.37 26.45 18.80
N THR A 144 11.96 25.71 17.86
CA THR A 144 13.09 26.22 17.08
C THR A 144 12.69 27.35 16.15
N LEU A 145 11.56 27.25 15.45
CA LEU A 145 11.06 28.31 14.56
C LEU A 145 10.77 29.60 15.34
N ALA A 146 10.19 29.48 16.53
CA ALA A 146 9.95 30.61 17.43
C ALA A 146 11.27 31.23 17.92
N LEU A 147 12.24 30.43 18.36
CA LEU A 147 13.52 30.93 18.89
C LEU A 147 14.36 31.70 17.88
N ILE A 148 14.23 31.40 16.59
CA ILE A 148 14.99 32.06 15.52
C ILE A 148 14.19 33.14 14.79
N ASN A 149 12.93 33.40 15.20
CA ASN A 149 11.99 34.27 14.49
C ASN A 149 11.98 33.99 12.98
N ALA A 150 11.78 32.71 12.63
CA ALA A 150 11.88 32.27 11.25
C ALA A 150 10.89 33.04 10.35
N SER A 151 11.32 33.42 9.15
CA SER A 151 10.47 34.11 8.17
C SER A 151 9.48 33.19 7.46
N ILE A 152 9.45 31.90 7.83
CA ILE A 152 8.52 30.91 7.28
C ILE A 152 7.27 30.82 8.15
N GLU A 153 6.12 30.71 7.51
CA GLU A 153 4.86 30.48 8.22
C GLU A 153 4.88 29.10 8.91
N PRO A 154 4.75 29.04 10.25
CA PRO A 154 4.65 27.77 10.95
C PRO A 154 3.29 27.12 10.70
N LEU A 155 3.21 25.80 10.85
CA LEU A 155 1.93 25.09 10.79
C LEU A 155 1.03 25.49 11.97
N SER A 156 -0.26 25.67 11.69
CA SER A 156 -1.29 25.86 12.71
C SER A 156 -1.54 24.57 13.51
N GLN A 157 -2.24 24.68 14.64
CA GLN A 157 -2.58 23.50 15.43
C GLN A 157 -3.55 22.57 14.67
N GLU A 158 -4.50 23.11 13.92
CA GLU A 158 -5.40 22.34 13.04
C GLU A 158 -4.62 21.62 11.94
N GLU A 159 -3.63 22.29 11.33
CA GLU A 159 -2.76 21.69 10.31
C GLU A 159 -1.92 20.54 10.89
N TRP A 160 -1.45 20.66 12.14
CA TRP A 160 -0.75 19.57 12.82
C TRP A 160 -1.65 18.36 13.11
N GLU A 161 -2.89 18.58 13.53
CA GLU A 161 -3.85 17.47 13.73
C GLU A 161 -4.19 16.81 12.39
N LEU A 162 -4.37 17.60 11.33
CA LEU A 162 -4.58 17.08 9.98
C LEU A 162 -3.39 16.22 9.51
N VAL A 163 -2.15 16.67 9.73
CA VAL A 163 -0.94 15.89 9.42
C VAL A 163 -0.94 14.54 10.16
N LYS A 164 -1.38 14.51 11.42
CA LYS A 164 -1.49 13.30 12.23
C LYS A 164 -2.52 12.32 11.69
N GLU A 165 -3.72 12.79 11.33
CA GLU A 165 -4.77 11.97 10.73
C GLU A 165 -4.32 11.36 9.39
N VAL A 166 -3.70 12.19 8.54
CA VAL A 166 -3.19 11.77 7.23
C VAL A 166 -2.07 10.75 7.39
N CYS A 167 -1.19 10.93 8.38
CA CYS A 167 -0.11 9.98 8.64
C CYS A 167 -0.66 8.58 8.92
N ALA A 168 -1.77 8.47 9.67
CA ALA A 168 -2.44 7.18 9.91
C ALA A 168 -2.94 6.53 8.63
N VAL A 169 -3.56 7.31 7.75
CA VAL A 169 -4.10 6.84 6.46
C VAL A 169 -2.97 6.39 5.54
N LEU A 170 -1.87 7.14 5.48
CA LEU A 170 -0.70 6.79 4.68
C LEU A 170 0.03 5.55 5.22
N GLU A 171 0.00 5.32 6.52
CA GLU A 171 0.53 4.10 7.13
C GLU A 171 -0.21 2.86 6.62
N VAL A 172 -1.56 2.91 6.57
CA VAL A 172 -2.40 1.83 6.01
C VAL A 172 -2.02 1.53 4.56
N ARG A 173 -1.91 2.58 3.74
CA ARG A 173 -1.47 2.41 2.35
C ARG A 173 -0.08 1.80 2.27
N SER A 174 0.84 2.24 3.14
CA SER A 174 2.21 1.73 3.16
C SER A 174 2.28 0.23 3.43
N TYR A 175 1.50 -0.24 4.40
CA TYR A 175 1.35 -1.66 4.69
C TYR A 175 0.72 -2.46 3.53
N LEU A 176 -0.32 -1.93 2.87
CA LEU A 176 -0.99 -2.64 1.77
C LEU A 176 -0.06 -2.91 0.57
N GLU A 177 0.97 -2.10 0.40
CA GLU A 177 1.97 -2.25 -0.66
C GLU A 177 3.18 -3.11 -0.23
N GLU A 178 3.33 -3.47 1.05
CA GLU A 178 4.45 -4.31 1.53
C GLU A 178 4.41 -5.72 0.96
N PRO A 179 5.58 -6.34 0.70
CA PRO A 179 5.63 -7.74 0.32
C PRO A 179 5.00 -8.66 1.39
N LEU A 180 4.04 -9.51 0.99
CA LEU A 180 3.64 -10.68 1.76
C LEU A 180 4.87 -11.44 2.25
N ILE A 181 4.84 -11.80 3.52
CA ILE A 181 5.80 -12.70 4.14
C ILE A 181 5.77 -14.08 3.50
N GLN A 182 6.87 -14.80 3.58
CA GLN A 182 6.91 -16.19 3.12
C GLN A 182 5.93 -17.04 3.93
N ARG A 183 5.34 -18.07 3.31
CA ARG A 183 4.35 -18.94 3.99
C ARG A 183 4.90 -19.64 5.25
N ALA A 184 6.22 -19.82 5.32
CA ALA A 184 6.91 -20.43 6.46
C ALA A 184 7.25 -19.42 7.58
N GLU A 185 7.09 -18.12 7.34
CA GLU A 185 7.36 -17.09 8.34
C GLU A 185 6.14 -16.83 9.23
N ASP A 186 6.39 -16.48 10.48
CA ASP A 186 5.35 -16.14 11.45
C ASP A 186 4.87 -14.68 11.27
N PRO A 187 3.58 -14.45 10.98
CA PRO A 187 3.01 -13.11 10.86
C PRO A 187 3.21 -12.25 12.12
N LEU A 188 3.18 -12.85 13.32
CA LEU A 188 3.34 -12.10 14.56
C LEU A 188 4.77 -11.56 14.71
N SER A 189 5.76 -12.40 14.42
CA SER A 189 7.18 -12.02 14.39
C SER A 189 7.44 -10.91 13.38
N TRP A 190 6.79 -10.95 12.20
CA TRP A 190 6.92 -9.88 11.21
C TRP A 190 6.34 -8.55 11.70
N TRP A 191 5.15 -8.58 12.31
CA TRP A 191 4.53 -7.38 12.86
C TRP A 191 5.31 -6.78 14.02
N GLN A 192 5.91 -7.62 14.87
CA GLN A 192 6.83 -7.16 15.92
C GLN A 192 8.05 -6.45 15.32
N ALA A 193 8.66 -7.02 14.27
CA ALA A 193 9.79 -6.40 13.59
C ALA A 193 9.41 -5.06 12.90
N LYS A 194 8.19 -4.96 12.37
CA LYS A 194 7.68 -3.77 11.67
C LYS A 194 6.95 -2.77 12.58
N ALA A 195 6.88 -3.00 13.88
CA ALA A 195 6.15 -2.12 14.82
C ALA A 195 6.69 -0.68 14.84
N SER A 196 7.99 -0.49 14.60
CA SER A 196 8.59 0.84 14.47
C SER A 196 8.18 1.54 13.17
N VAL A 197 7.88 0.78 12.12
CA VAL A 197 7.46 1.27 10.79
C VAL A 197 5.97 1.58 10.80
N PHE A 198 5.15 0.67 11.32
CA PHE A 198 3.69 0.72 11.36
C PHE A 198 3.10 0.77 12.79
N PRO A 199 3.38 1.83 13.56
CA PRO A 199 3.00 1.91 14.97
C PRO A 199 1.48 2.00 15.21
N LEU A 200 0.69 2.49 14.26
CA LEU A 200 -0.77 2.59 14.38
C LEU A 200 -1.44 1.30 13.92
N LEU A 201 -0.95 0.70 12.84
CA LEU A 201 -1.50 -0.56 12.34
C LEU A 201 -1.25 -1.74 13.27
N VAL A 202 -0.10 -1.82 13.95
CA VAL A 202 0.16 -2.90 14.93
C VAL A 202 -0.93 -2.93 16.01
N LYS A 203 -1.33 -1.76 16.52
CA LYS A 203 -2.42 -1.66 17.52
C LYS A 203 -3.77 -2.16 16.99
N VAL A 204 -4.04 -1.95 15.70
CA VAL A 204 -5.26 -2.45 15.05
C VAL A 204 -5.16 -3.95 14.78
N MET A 205 -3.99 -4.42 14.36
CA MET A 205 -3.69 -5.82 14.05
C MET A 205 -3.84 -6.71 15.29
N GLU A 206 -3.29 -6.29 16.43
CA GLU A 206 -3.41 -7.00 17.72
C GLU A 206 -4.88 -7.27 18.10
N GLY A 207 -5.81 -6.41 17.69
CA GLY A 207 -7.25 -6.58 17.95
C GLY A 207 -8.05 -7.30 16.86
N ARG A 208 -7.48 -7.61 15.68
CA ARG A 208 -8.26 -8.00 14.49
C ARG A 208 -7.67 -9.13 13.63
N LEU A 209 -6.68 -9.86 14.14
CA LEU A 209 -5.78 -10.81 13.44
C LEU A 209 -6.39 -11.87 12.48
N CYS A 210 -7.71 -12.01 12.38
CA CYS A 210 -8.36 -13.18 11.79
C CYS A 210 -9.39 -12.90 10.66
N ILE A 211 -9.38 -11.75 9.97
CA ILE A 211 -10.34 -11.47 8.89
C ILE A 211 -9.62 -11.20 7.56
N VAL A 212 -9.85 -12.06 6.57
CA VAL A 212 -9.36 -11.90 5.18
C VAL A 212 -10.29 -10.97 4.41
N ALA A 213 -9.75 -9.88 3.86
CA ALA A 213 -10.55 -8.85 3.15
C ALA A 213 -9.88 -8.31 1.87
N THR A 214 -8.96 -9.03 1.21
CA THR A 214 -8.22 -8.48 0.05
C THR A 214 -8.02 -9.45 -1.12
N SER A 215 -7.98 -8.93 -2.34
CA SER A 215 -7.65 -9.65 -3.59
C SER A 215 -6.15 -9.61 -3.96
N VAL A 216 -5.30 -9.05 -3.09
CA VAL A 216 -3.85 -8.84 -3.32
C VAL A 216 -3.06 -10.12 -3.68
N PRO A 217 -3.42 -11.35 -3.22
CA PRO A 217 -2.70 -12.56 -3.61
C PRO A 217 -2.66 -12.84 -5.13
N SER A 218 -3.71 -12.47 -5.89
CA SER A 218 -3.76 -12.77 -7.33
C SER A 218 -2.87 -11.85 -8.17
N GLU A 219 -2.73 -10.57 -7.82
CA GLU A 219 -1.95 -9.59 -8.60
C GLU A 219 -0.45 -9.94 -8.69
N ARG A 220 0.12 -10.53 -7.64
CA ARG A 220 1.52 -10.95 -7.65
C ARG A 220 1.78 -12.24 -8.39
N ILE A 221 0.80 -13.14 -8.40
CA ILE A 221 0.83 -14.32 -9.26
C ILE A 221 0.87 -13.83 -10.71
N PHE A 222 0.06 -12.83 -11.08
CA PHE A 222 0.10 -12.22 -12.41
C PHE A 222 1.44 -11.53 -12.71
N SER A 223 2.06 -10.82 -11.76
CA SER A 223 3.36 -10.17 -11.98
C SER A 223 4.51 -11.17 -12.19
N LYS A 224 4.61 -12.22 -11.35
CA LYS A 224 5.60 -13.30 -11.53
C LYS A 224 5.37 -14.07 -12.84
N THR A 225 4.10 -14.32 -13.17
CA THR A 225 3.70 -14.96 -14.42
C THR A 225 4.06 -14.11 -15.64
N GLY A 226 3.84 -12.80 -15.55
CA GLY A 226 4.24 -11.84 -16.59
C GLY A 226 5.74 -11.85 -16.84
N GLN A 227 6.57 -11.95 -15.80
CA GLN A 227 8.03 -12.08 -15.94
C GLN A 227 8.43 -13.39 -16.66
N ILE A 228 7.78 -14.51 -16.31
CA ILE A 228 8.03 -15.82 -16.97
C ILE A 228 7.61 -15.79 -18.45
N LEU A 229 6.53 -15.06 -18.79
CA LEU A 229 6.04 -14.92 -20.17
C LEU A 229 6.89 -13.95 -21.01
N THR A 230 7.40 -12.87 -20.42
CA THR A 230 8.05 -11.77 -21.15
C THR A 230 9.58 -11.87 -21.20
N GLU A 231 10.23 -12.63 -20.32
CA GLU A 231 11.69 -12.76 -20.35
C GLU A 231 12.18 -13.66 -21.50
N ARG A 232 12.68 -13.01 -22.56
CA ARG A 232 13.44 -13.58 -23.69
C ARG A 232 14.76 -14.29 -23.28
N ARG A 233 15.06 -14.43 -21.98
CA ARG A 233 16.40 -14.73 -21.43
C ARG A 233 16.48 -15.89 -20.44
N ASN A 234 15.48 -16.76 -20.34
CA ASN A 234 15.64 -18.02 -19.60
C ASN A 234 15.79 -19.20 -20.57
N ARG A 235 16.69 -20.14 -20.27
CA ARG A 235 17.02 -21.35 -21.06
C ARG A 235 15.84 -22.34 -21.23
N ILE A 236 14.64 -21.93 -20.88
CA ILE A 236 13.41 -22.71 -21.00
C ILE A 236 12.78 -22.31 -22.33
N ARG A 237 12.59 -23.27 -23.25
CA ARG A 237 11.84 -23.04 -24.50
C ARG A 237 10.49 -22.39 -24.17
N PRO A 238 9.92 -21.54 -25.05
CA PRO A 238 8.62 -20.91 -24.79
C PRO A 238 7.60 -21.96 -24.34
N ILE A 239 7.23 -21.89 -23.06
CA ILE A 239 6.26 -22.79 -22.46
C ILE A 239 4.91 -22.43 -23.08
N SER A 240 4.15 -23.41 -23.54
CA SER A 240 2.80 -23.13 -24.06
C SER A 240 1.94 -22.51 -22.94
N PRO A 241 1.02 -21.58 -23.24
CA PRO A 241 0.16 -20.96 -22.23
C PRO A 241 -0.55 -21.98 -21.33
N SER A 242 -0.96 -23.13 -21.90
CA SER A 242 -1.53 -24.27 -21.16
C SER A 242 -0.59 -24.91 -20.14
N LYS A 243 0.71 -25.07 -20.47
CA LYS A 243 1.70 -25.63 -19.54
C LYS A 243 2.05 -24.64 -18.44
N LEU A 244 2.08 -23.35 -18.76
CA LEU A 244 2.32 -22.29 -17.78
C LEU A 244 1.18 -22.20 -16.77
N ARG A 245 -0.06 -22.22 -17.23
CA ARG A 245 -1.28 -22.30 -16.40
C ARG A 245 -1.18 -23.43 -15.37
N HIS A 246 -0.83 -24.64 -15.80
CA HIS A 246 -0.65 -25.79 -14.90
C HIS A 246 0.52 -25.61 -13.92
N LEU A 247 1.66 -25.07 -14.36
CA LEU A 247 2.81 -24.82 -13.49
C LEU A 247 2.47 -23.82 -12.38
N ILE A 248 1.76 -22.74 -12.71
CA ILE A 248 1.33 -21.74 -11.73
C ILE A 248 0.32 -22.34 -10.75
N PHE A 249 -0.65 -23.09 -11.26
CA PHE A 249 -1.61 -23.82 -10.44
C PHE A 249 -0.91 -24.74 -9.43
N LEU A 250 0.02 -25.58 -9.89
CA LEU A 250 0.77 -26.49 -9.02
C LEU A 250 1.62 -25.71 -8.01
N ASN A 251 2.33 -24.68 -8.44
CA ASN A 251 3.17 -23.87 -7.56
C ASN A 251 2.36 -23.13 -6.48
N ALA A 252 1.17 -22.64 -6.80
CA ALA A 252 0.34 -21.89 -5.86
C ALA A 252 -0.35 -22.79 -4.81
N ASN A 253 -0.64 -24.04 -5.17
CA ASN A 253 -1.49 -24.94 -4.38
C ASN A 253 -0.73 -26.09 -3.70
N LEU A 254 0.45 -26.48 -4.17
CA LEU A 254 1.29 -27.47 -3.49
C LEU A 254 2.12 -26.83 -2.37
N PRO A 255 2.37 -27.55 -1.26
CA PRO A 255 3.21 -27.08 -0.16
C PRO A 255 4.68 -26.94 -0.53
#